data_AF-A0A7C4B7W5-F1
#
_entry.id   AF-A0A7C4B7W5-F1
#
_cell.length_a   1.000
_cell.length_b   1.000
_cell.length_c   1.000
_cell.angle_alpha   90.00
_cell.angle_beta   90.00
_cell.angle_gamma   90.00
#
_symmetry.space_group_name_H-M   'P 1'
#
loop_
_entity.id
_entity.type
_entity.pdbx_description
1 polymer ?
#
loop_
_entity_poly.entity_id
_entity_poly.type
_entity_poly.pdbx_seq_one_letter_code
_entity_poly.pdbx_strand_id
1 'polypeptide(L)'
;MINQYLMVFLYVLSAYCVGFLSLYFIWQKDLKKVNLFIGLAKAWGLGNIFFLILFYSLSFLNKLDIINQKNFLIVAGIIFLVSILNLVKWLNKIKLNRENWIWLGLILIFLWPLIKHSLFSPLNAWDALGVWLIKAKPLFYSAGISQSGFFTNDFYHYTHLDYPLGLPLLAAAYYRMINFLNDQAIQFYLLQFYLCLNFILIGKIAEKFNKSLFFVNKLLLSGIILMIPNFVIYSHNGYADIPLSFYFALSASILMEKLNFKNKAKDLSMLVLTGLAGALIKIEGYPWIIVVCLTTGLIIWKRKIKLKQKIKLIIAGIAGITPIFFWEIYKLNNQISNTFNKAIFDFNSITKLKIIIHIYLNELINTNRYSLILIPIFLIYLTLTFKILIKKQMNYLLFHGLIIGQLTAYTIIYLISPFPLMWQLSSFERIALHLIPIIILLIIYNYSWLWPEKK
;
A
#
# COMPACT_ATOMS: atom_id res chain seq x y z
N MET A 1 23.54 -12.04 21.97
CA MET A 1 22.31 -12.03 21.14
C MET A 1 21.92 -10.59 20.90
N ILE A 2 21.70 -10.17 19.65
CA ILE A 2 21.17 -8.82 19.38
C ILE A 2 19.71 -8.78 19.82
N ASN A 3 19.30 -7.69 20.46
CA ASN A 3 17.93 -7.47 20.87
C ASN A 3 16.98 -7.55 19.65
N GLN A 4 15.97 -8.42 19.69
CA GLN A 4 15.01 -8.64 18.59
C GLN A 4 14.29 -7.34 18.18
N TYR A 5 14.11 -6.42 19.12
CA TYR A 5 13.57 -5.09 18.86
C TYR A 5 14.54 -4.24 18.02
N LEU A 6 15.83 -4.22 18.36
CA LEU A 6 16.84 -3.52 17.56
C LEU A 6 16.86 -4.05 16.12
N MET A 7 16.71 -5.36 15.94
CA MET A 7 16.65 -5.97 14.61
C MET A 7 15.43 -5.52 13.80
N VAL A 8 14.24 -5.36 14.40
CA VAL A 8 13.08 -4.84 13.65
C VAL A 8 13.28 -3.37 13.26
N PHE A 9 13.91 -2.55 14.12
CA PHE A 9 14.28 -1.18 13.77
C PHE A 9 15.28 -1.12 12.61
N LEU A 10 16.33 -1.97 12.63
CA LEU A 10 17.27 -2.06 11.52
C LEU A 10 16.59 -2.55 10.23
N TYR A 11 15.61 -3.46 10.34
CA TYR A 11 14.85 -3.94 9.19
C TYR A 11 13.98 -2.85 8.56
N VAL A 12 13.28 -2.07 9.40
CA VAL A 12 12.54 -0.87 8.96
C VAL A 12 13.47 0.13 8.28
N LEU A 13 14.59 0.47 8.93
CA LEU A 13 15.55 1.45 8.41
C LEU A 13 16.16 0.98 7.07
N SER A 14 16.44 -0.32 6.93
CA SER A 14 16.95 -0.91 5.69
C SER A 14 15.96 -0.74 4.55
N ALA A 15 14.65 -0.94 4.78
CA ALA A 15 13.63 -0.69 3.75
C ALA A 15 13.63 0.78 3.31
N TYR A 16 13.65 1.74 4.26
CA TYR A 16 13.76 3.16 3.92
C TYR A 16 15.02 3.48 3.12
N CYS A 17 16.16 2.91 3.50
CA CYS A 17 17.44 3.15 2.83
C CYS A 17 17.45 2.58 1.40
N VAL A 18 17.01 1.34 1.21
CA VAL A 18 16.86 0.75 -0.14
C VAL A 18 15.96 1.62 -1.01
N GLY A 19 14.80 2.02 -0.49
CA GLY A 19 13.88 2.87 -1.25
C GLY A 19 14.44 4.26 -1.55
N PHE A 20 15.17 4.87 -0.60
CA PHE A 20 15.86 6.13 -0.81
C PHE A 20 16.92 6.02 -1.92
N LEU A 21 17.75 4.98 -1.90
CA LEU A 21 18.74 4.73 -2.95
C LEU A 21 18.06 4.52 -4.31
N SER A 22 16.95 3.79 -4.36
CA SER A 22 16.17 3.61 -5.58
C SER A 22 15.60 4.92 -6.11
N LEU A 23 15.05 5.78 -5.23
CA LEU A 23 14.64 7.13 -5.60
C LEU A 23 15.81 7.96 -6.10
N TYR A 24 16.99 7.85 -5.47
CA TYR A 24 18.17 8.63 -5.80
C TYR A 24 18.75 8.26 -7.16
N PHE A 25 18.89 6.96 -7.46
CA PHE A 25 19.52 6.49 -8.68
C PHE A 25 18.55 6.37 -9.86
N ILE A 26 17.30 5.94 -9.64
CA ILE A 26 16.35 5.65 -10.73
C ILE A 26 15.41 6.84 -11.00
N TRP A 27 14.96 7.51 -9.93
CA TRP A 27 13.94 8.57 -9.96
C TRP A 27 14.43 9.91 -9.39
N GLN A 28 15.69 10.26 -9.61
CA GLN A 28 16.33 11.46 -9.04
C GLN A 28 15.52 12.76 -9.25
N LYS A 29 14.80 12.87 -10.38
CA LYS A 29 13.96 14.03 -10.69
C LYS A 29 12.75 14.17 -9.76
N ASP A 30 12.23 13.04 -9.28
CA ASP A 30 11.12 13.01 -8.34
C ASP A 30 11.61 13.42 -6.94
N LEU A 31 12.84 13.06 -6.52
CA LEU A 31 13.41 13.51 -5.24
C LEU A 31 13.56 15.04 -5.10
N LYS A 32 13.87 15.75 -6.18
CA LYS A 32 14.14 17.21 -6.12
C LYS A 32 12.90 18.06 -5.83
N LYS A 33 11.71 17.50 -6.02
CA LYS A 33 10.44 18.26 -5.99
C LYS A 33 9.47 17.79 -4.90
N VAL A 34 9.89 16.80 -4.13
CA VAL A 34 9.02 16.09 -3.19
C VAL A 34 9.32 16.59 -1.79
N ASN A 35 8.27 16.89 -1.03
CA ASN A 35 8.45 17.21 0.38
C ASN A 35 8.90 15.98 1.18
N LEU A 36 9.40 16.22 2.39
CA LEU A 36 9.96 15.17 3.24
C LEU A 36 9.00 13.99 3.40
N PHE A 37 7.74 14.25 3.74
CA PHE A 37 6.76 13.21 4.05
C PHE A 37 6.44 12.29 2.87
N ILE A 38 6.15 12.85 1.68
CA ILE A 38 5.94 12.03 0.48
C ILE A 38 7.23 11.31 0.09
N GLY A 39 8.40 11.93 0.30
CA GLY A 39 9.70 11.31 0.05
C GLY A 39 9.92 10.07 0.91
N LEU A 40 9.65 10.16 2.21
CA LEU A 40 9.71 9.05 3.16
C LEU A 40 8.72 7.95 2.79
N ALA A 41 7.47 8.30 2.47
CA ALA A 41 6.48 7.31 2.05
C ALA A 41 6.89 6.58 0.76
N LYS A 42 7.40 7.31 -0.25
CA LYS A 42 7.94 6.71 -1.49
C LYS A 42 9.13 5.80 -1.20
N ALA A 43 10.02 6.21 -0.29
CA ALA A 43 11.16 5.39 0.11
C ALA A 43 10.68 4.10 0.80
N TRP A 44 9.78 4.18 1.78
CA TRP A 44 9.20 2.99 2.41
C TRP A 44 8.57 2.02 1.39
N GLY A 45 7.72 2.53 0.51
CA GLY A 45 7.04 1.71 -0.49
C GLY A 45 7.99 1.08 -1.50
N LEU A 46 8.96 1.83 -2.02
CA LEU A 46 9.95 1.28 -2.96
C LEU A 46 10.85 0.26 -2.27
N GLY A 47 11.33 0.52 -1.05
CA GLY A 47 12.13 -0.42 -0.29
C GLY A 47 11.45 -1.77 -0.12
N ASN A 48 10.18 -1.75 0.28
CA ASN A 48 9.36 -2.94 0.41
C ASN A 48 9.14 -3.64 -0.94
N ILE A 49 8.95 -2.94 -2.05
CA ILE A 49 8.87 -3.56 -3.39
C ILE A 49 10.14 -4.35 -3.72
N PHE A 50 11.32 -3.77 -3.46
CA PHE A 50 12.59 -4.48 -3.69
C PHE A 50 12.76 -5.68 -2.78
N PHE A 51 12.40 -5.56 -1.49
CA PHE A 51 12.38 -6.69 -0.56
C PHE A 51 11.42 -7.79 -1.00
N LEU A 52 10.21 -7.44 -1.43
CA LEU A 52 9.24 -8.41 -1.94
C LEU A 52 9.79 -9.17 -3.14
N ILE A 53 10.33 -8.47 -4.15
CA ILE A 53 10.93 -9.11 -5.34
C ILE A 53 12.06 -10.07 -4.93
N LEU A 54 12.96 -9.61 -4.06
CA LEU A 54 14.08 -10.39 -3.55
C LEU A 54 13.60 -11.65 -2.80
N PHE A 55 12.69 -11.48 -1.84
CA PHE A 55 12.23 -12.58 -0.99
C PHE A 55 11.39 -13.59 -1.74
N TYR A 56 10.58 -13.17 -2.72
CA TYR A 56 9.91 -14.09 -3.62
C TYR A 56 10.91 -14.91 -4.43
N SER A 57 11.95 -14.27 -4.96
CA SER A 57 12.98 -14.93 -5.75
C SER A 57 13.76 -15.94 -4.90
N LEU A 58 14.18 -15.55 -3.70
CA LEU A 58 14.85 -16.46 -2.76
C LEU A 58 13.94 -17.61 -2.32
N SER A 59 12.66 -17.35 -2.07
CA SER A 59 11.67 -18.38 -1.71
C SER A 59 11.48 -19.40 -2.82
N PHE A 60 11.35 -18.94 -4.06
CA PHE A 60 11.18 -19.83 -5.22
C PHE A 60 12.44 -20.66 -5.49
N LEU A 61 13.63 -20.08 -5.29
CA LEU A 61 14.91 -20.77 -5.45
C LEU A 61 15.28 -21.67 -4.25
N ASN A 62 14.44 -21.74 -3.22
CA ASN A 62 14.74 -22.41 -1.94
C ASN A 62 16.03 -21.92 -1.28
N LYS A 63 16.22 -20.60 -1.26
CA LYS A 63 17.39 -19.90 -0.70
C LYS A 63 17.03 -18.81 0.32
N LEU A 64 15.88 -18.91 0.99
CA LEU A 64 15.49 -17.99 2.08
C LEU A 64 16.44 -18.07 3.28
N ASP A 65 17.16 -19.17 3.47
CA ASP A 65 18.20 -19.36 4.49
C ASP A 65 19.40 -18.41 4.34
N ILE A 66 19.62 -17.86 3.13
CA ILE A 66 20.56 -16.76 2.91
C ILE A 66 20.20 -15.54 3.77
N ILE A 67 18.91 -15.32 4.04
CA ILE A 67 18.45 -14.32 4.99
C ILE A 67 18.68 -14.88 6.38
N ASN A 68 19.78 -14.50 7.00
CA ASN A 68 20.07 -14.79 8.40
C ASN A 68 20.65 -13.52 9.05
N GLN A 69 20.79 -13.54 10.38
CA GLN A 69 21.25 -12.38 11.14
C GLN A 69 22.58 -11.80 10.59
N LYS A 70 23.58 -12.65 10.35
CA LYS A 70 24.92 -12.22 9.90
C LYS A 70 24.85 -11.57 8.52
N ASN A 71 24.26 -12.25 7.55
CA ASN A 71 24.15 -11.77 6.17
C ASN A 71 23.33 -10.47 6.10
N PHE A 72 22.23 -10.40 6.86
CA PHE A 72 21.41 -9.19 6.93
C PHE A 72 22.21 -8.01 7.49
N LEU A 73 22.96 -8.16 8.59
CA LEU A 73 23.74 -7.06 9.16
C LEU A 73 24.83 -6.55 8.21
N ILE A 74 25.49 -7.45 7.46
CA ILE A 74 26.48 -7.07 6.45
C ILE A 74 25.81 -6.24 5.34
N VAL A 75 24.72 -6.76 4.78
CA VAL A 75 23.99 -6.10 3.68
C VAL A 75 23.39 -4.76 4.15
N ALA A 76 22.77 -4.74 5.32
CA ALA A 76 22.21 -3.54 5.93
C ALA A 76 23.31 -2.50 6.21
N GLY A 77 24.47 -2.91 6.73
CA GLY A 77 25.62 -2.03 6.95
C GLY A 77 26.10 -1.35 5.67
N ILE A 78 26.23 -2.11 4.57
CA ILE A 78 26.60 -1.57 3.25
C ILE A 78 25.53 -0.60 2.75
N ILE A 79 24.25 -1.00 2.82
CA ILE A 79 23.12 -0.15 2.41
C ILE A 79 23.09 1.15 3.21
N PHE A 80 23.31 1.10 4.53
CA PHE A 80 23.36 2.28 5.39
C PHE A 80 24.52 3.20 5.04
N LEU A 81 25.72 2.65 4.86
CA LEU A 81 26.89 3.45 4.47
C LEU A 81 26.63 4.21 3.16
N VAL A 82 26.17 3.50 2.12
CA VAL A 82 25.85 4.10 0.81
C VAL A 82 24.70 5.09 0.94
N SER A 83 23.69 4.79 1.76
CA SER A 83 22.55 5.67 2.00
C SER A 83 22.97 6.96 2.69
N ILE A 84 23.75 6.91 3.76
CA ILE A 84 24.22 8.08 4.53
C ILE A 84 25.01 9.03 3.61
N LEU A 85 25.94 8.51 2.81
CA LEU A 85 26.75 9.31 1.87
C LEU A 85 25.89 10.08 0.86
N ASN A 86 24.77 9.49 0.43
CA ASN A 86 23.84 10.13 -0.52
C ASN A 86 22.75 10.96 0.20
N LEU A 87 22.39 10.58 1.42
CA LEU A 87 21.39 11.25 2.25
C LEU A 87 21.87 12.64 2.65
N VAL A 88 23.13 12.80 3.07
CA VAL A 88 23.72 14.11 3.37
C VAL A 88 23.60 15.06 2.16
N LYS A 89 23.92 14.56 0.96
CA LYS A 89 23.79 15.33 -0.29
C LYS A 89 22.35 15.73 -0.62
N TRP A 90 21.37 14.92 -0.21
CA TRP A 90 19.95 15.19 -0.43
C TRP A 90 19.34 16.08 0.66
N LEU A 91 19.66 15.85 1.93
CA LEU A 91 19.24 16.69 3.06
C LEU A 91 19.69 18.13 2.87
N ASN A 92 20.90 18.36 2.35
CA ASN A 92 21.37 19.71 1.99
C ASN A 92 20.50 20.40 0.91
N LYS A 93 19.65 19.66 0.19
CA LYS A 93 18.71 20.20 -0.81
C LYS A 93 17.29 20.37 -0.26
N ILE A 94 16.94 19.68 0.82
CA ILE A 94 15.64 19.84 1.45
C ILE A 94 15.73 20.95 2.48
N LYS A 95 14.92 21.98 2.28
CA LYS A 95 14.67 22.96 3.33
C LYS A 95 13.71 22.35 4.35
N LEU A 96 14.26 21.74 5.40
CA LEU A 96 13.48 21.38 6.58
C LEU A 96 13.06 22.67 7.27
N ASN A 97 11.77 23.00 7.23
CA ASN A 97 11.23 24.12 7.99
C ASN A 97 10.80 23.67 9.39
N ARG A 98 10.56 24.63 10.29
CA ARG A 98 10.05 24.38 11.64
C ARG A 98 8.73 23.59 11.61
N GLU A 99 7.87 23.85 10.63
CA GLU A 99 6.60 23.12 10.48
C GLU A 99 6.82 21.60 10.33
N ASN A 100 7.78 21.16 9.50
CA ASN A 100 8.07 19.73 9.31
C ASN A 100 8.45 19.03 10.62
N TRP A 101 9.23 19.69 11.48
CA TRP A 101 9.61 19.15 12.78
C TRP A 101 8.43 19.06 13.75
N ILE A 102 7.57 20.09 13.77
CA ILE A 102 6.34 20.06 14.57
C ILE A 102 5.46 18.90 14.11
N TRP A 103 5.30 18.72 12.80
CA TRP A 103 4.56 17.61 12.22
C TRP A 103 5.09 16.25 12.64
N LEU A 104 6.41 16.03 12.52
CA LEU A 104 7.03 14.79 12.96
C LEU A 104 6.81 14.55 14.46
N GLY A 105 6.99 15.58 15.29
CA GLY A 105 6.74 15.49 16.73
C GLY A 105 5.30 15.11 17.06
N LEU A 106 4.32 15.77 16.43
CA LEU A 106 2.90 15.49 16.64
C LEU A 106 2.51 14.08 16.21
N ILE A 107 3.00 13.62 15.06
CA ILE A 107 2.75 12.26 14.57
C ILE A 107 3.35 11.25 15.54
N LEU A 108 4.58 11.46 16.01
CA LEU A 108 5.22 10.58 16.96
C LEU A 108 4.47 10.53 18.31
N ILE A 109 4.02 11.67 18.82
CA ILE A 109 3.22 11.75 20.05
C ILE A 109 1.90 11.00 19.87
N PHE A 110 1.17 11.27 18.79
CA PHE A 110 -0.12 10.64 18.53
C PHE A 110 -0.01 9.13 18.28
N LEU A 111 1.04 8.70 17.57
CA LEU A 111 1.28 7.29 17.27
C LEU A 111 2.03 6.56 18.38
N TRP A 112 2.52 7.24 19.42
CA TRP A 112 3.27 6.61 20.50
C TRP A 112 2.54 5.42 21.14
N PRO A 113 1.22 5.51 21.48
CA PRO A 113 0.48 4.37 21.99
C PRO A 113 0.46 3.20 21.02
N LEU A 114 0.33 3.46 19.71
CA LEU A 114 0.33 2.43 18.67
C LEU A 114 1.71 1.82 18.46
N ILE A 115 2.78 2.62 18.54
CA ILE A 115 4.16 2.13 18.50
C ILE A 115 4.40 1.18 19.68
N LYS A 116 4.04 1.61 20.90
CA LYS A 116 4.14 0.77 22.11
C LYS A 116 3.32 -0.51 21.95
N HIS A 117 2.08 -0.41 21.52
CA HIS A 117 1.21 -1.56 21.32
C HIS A 117 1.79 -2.53 20.27
N SER A 118 2.28 -2.01 19.13
CA SER A 118 2.87 -2.84 18.07
C SER A 118 4.19 -3.51 18.47
N LEU A 119 4.89 -3.04 19.50
CA LEU A 119 6.13 -3.65 19.97
C LEU A 119 5.89 -4.68 21.08
N PHE A 120 4.90 -4.45 21.93
CA PHE A 120 4.78 -5.20 23.20
C PHE A 120 3.48 -5.98 23.35
N SER A 121 2.45 -5.70 22.55
CA SER A 121 1.19 -6.43 22.64
C SER A 121 1.23 -7.75 21.86
N PRO A 122 0.62 -8.82 22.38
CA PRO A 122 0.41 -10.04 21.62
C PRO A 122 -0.43 -9.77 20.36
N LEU A 123 -0.08 -10.44 19.27
CA LEU A 123 -0.89 -10.41 18.07
C LEU A 123 -2.16 -11.23 18.30
N ASN A 124 -3.30 -10.55 18.41
CA ASN A 124 -4.61 -11.18 18.68
C ASN A 124 -5.56 -11.14 17.48
N ALA A 125 -5.12 -10.61 16.35
CA ALA A 125 -5.93 -10.51 15.15
C ALA A 125 -6.05 -11.87 14.46
N TRP A 126 -7.28 -12.38 14.39
CA TRP A 126 -7.57 -13.70 13.83
C TRP A 126 -7.12 -13.83 12.37
N ASP A 127 -7.27 -12.80 11.53
CA ASP A 127 -6.88 -12.83 10.12
C ASP A 127 -5.34 -12.79 9.98
N ALA A 128 -4.69 -11.96 10.79
CA ALA A 128 -3.22 -11.90 10.89
C ALA A 128 -2.63 -13.25 11.29
N LEU A 129 -3.19 -13.89 12.31
CA LEU A 129 -2.77 -15.20 12.76
C LEU A 129 -3.11 -16.28 11.73
N GLY A 130 -4.37 -16.36 11.30
CA GLY A 130 -4.92 -17.47 10.52
C GLY A 130 -4.62 -17.44 9.02
N VAL A 131 -4.25 -16.30 8.45
CA VAL A 131 -4.02 -16.16 7.00
C VAL A 131 -2.58 -15.74 6.70
N TRP A 132 -2.04 -14.78 7.45
CA TRP A 132 -0.80 -14.10 7.08
C TRP A 132 0.42 -14.66 7.80
N LEU A 133 0.48 -14.56 9.12
CA LEU A 133 1.67 -14.95 9.89
C LEU A 133 1.77 -16.47 10.10
N ILE A 134 0.67 -17.23 10.02
CA ILE A 134 0.77 -18.70 9.99
C ILE A 134 1.60 -19.18 8.80
N LYS A 135 1.50 -18.54 7.62
CA LYS A 135 2.31 -18.86 6.43
C LYS A 135 3.77 -18.44 6.55
N ALA A 136 4.06 -17.44 7.39
CA ALA A 136 5.44 -17.02 7.65
C ALA A 136 6.23 -18.08 8.44
N LYS A 137 5.57 -18.84 9.32
CA LYS A 137 6.20 -19.89 10.16
C LYS A 137 6.84 -21.02 9.33
N PRO A 138 6.15 -21.69 8.39
CA PRO A 138 6.80 -22.70 7.55
C PRO A 138 7.90 -22.11 6.67
N LEU A 139 7.78 -20.86 6.20
CA LEU A 139 8.83 -20.16 5.42
C LEU A 139 10.05 -19.77 6.28
N PHE A 140 9.89 -19.65 7.59
CA PHE A 140 10.99 -19.51 8.54
C PHE A 140 11.75 -20.83 8.71
N TYR A 141 11.05 -21.96 8.80
CA TYR A 141 11.68 -23.27 8.98
C TYR A 141 12.23 -23.90 7.70
N SER A 142 11.67 -23.59 6.52
CA SER A 142 12.07 -24.13 5.22
C SER A 142 12.82 -23.10 4.37
N ALA A 143 13.81 -23.51 3.56
CA ALA A 143 14.56 -22.56 2.74
C ALA A 143 13.72 -22.00 1.57
N GLY A 144 12.48 -22.46 1.35
CA GLY A 144 11.59 -21.93 0.33
C GLY A 144 10.24 -22.63 0.28
N ILE A 145 9.35 -22.12 -0.58
CA ILE A 145 7.98 -22.64 -0.73
C ILE A 145 7.92 -24.13 -1.10
N SER A 146 8.81 -24.61 -1.98
CA SER A 146 8.75 -25.99 -2.46
C SER A 146 9.25 -27.03 -1.45
N GLN A 147 10.02 -26.59 -0.45
CA GLN A 147 10.47 -27.45 0.65
C GLN A 147 9.46 -27.51 1.80
N SER A 148 8.40 -26.71 1.74
CA SER A 148 7.40 -26.62 2.78
C SER A 148 6.15 -27.40 2.38
N GLY A 149 5.93 -28.57 3.00
CA GLY A 149 4.70 -29.34 2.84
C GLY A 149 3.43 -28.61 3.31
N PHE A 150 3.54 -27.44 3.96
CA PHE A 150 2.41 -26.61 4.38
C PHE A 150 1.54 -26.16 3.19
N PHE A 151 2.14 -25.76 2.08
CA PHE A 151 1.41 -25.14 0.97
C PHE A 151 0.69 -26.14 0.07
N THR A 152 0.99 -27.43 0.23
CA THR A 152 0.40 -28.54 -0.54
C THR A 152 -0.48 -29.43 0.34
N ASN A 153 -0.67 -29.08 1.62
CA ASN A 153 -1.45 -29.87 2.56
C ASN A 153 -2.85 -29.26 2.73
N ASP A 154 -3.85 -30.06 2.36
CA ASP A 154 -5.27 -29.67 2.39
C ASP A 154 -5.75 -29.24 3.79
N PHE A 155 -5.10 -29.72 4.85
CA PHE A 155 -5.41 -29.32 6.22
C PHE A 155 -5.31 -27.80 6.43
N TYR A 156 -4.47 -27.10 5.66
CA TYR A 156 -4.27 -25.66 5.76
C TYR A 156 -5.07 -24.83 4.76
N HIS A 157 -6.04 -25.41 4.05
CA HIS A 157 -6.87 -24.67 3.08
C HIS A 157 -7.60 -23.46 3.69
N TYR A 158 -8.00 -23.54 4.96
CA TYR A 158 -8.65 -22.45 5.69
C TYR A 158 -7.79 -21.18 5.80
N THR A 159 -6.47 -21.30 5.58
CA THR A 159 -5.53 -20.18 5.62
C THR A 159 -5.48 -19.38 4.32
N HIS A 160 -6.35 -19.68 3.35
CA HIS A 160 -6.35 -19.11 2.00
C HIS A 160 -5.00 -19.29 1.30
N LEU A 161 -4.59 -20.55 1.08
CA LEU A 161 -3.30 -20.91 0.47
C LEU A 161 -3.07 -20.27 -0.91
N ASP A 162 -4.12 -19.79 -1.58
CA ASP A 162 -4.07 -19.11 -2.87
C ASP A 162 -3.60 -17.64 -2.81
N TYR A 163 -3.63 -17.04 -1.61
CA TYR A 163 -3.26 -15.64 -1.41
C TYR A 163 -1.77 -15.37 -1.65
N PRO A 164 -1.41 -14.16 -2.12
CA PRO A 164 -0.02 -13.75 -2.27
C PRO A 164 0.79 -13.89 -0.97
N LEU A 165 2.06 -14.24 -1.13
CA LEU A 165 3.01 -14.46 -0.04
C LEU A 165 3.79 -13.21 0.39
N GLY A 166 3.50 -12.03 -0.15
CA GLY A 166 4.30 -10.85 0.14
C GLY A 166 4.39 -10.50 1.62
N LEU A 167 3.23 -10.42 2.30
CA LEU A 167 3.21 -10.18 3.74
C LEU A 167 3.83 -11.34 4.56
N PRO A 168 3.49 -12.63 4.29
CA PRO A 168 4.18 -13.77 4.88
C PRO A 168 5.71 -13.75 4.72
N LEU A 169 6.22 -13.38 3.54
CA LEU A 169 7.66 -13.34 3.25
C LEU A 169 8.37 -12.20 3.99
N LEU A 170 7.73 -11.03 4.11
CA LEU A 170 8.27 -9.94 4.92
C LEU A 170 8.44 -10.34 6.39
N ALA A 171 7.47 -11.09 6.94
CA ALA A 171 7.51 -11.61 8.31
C ALA A 171 8.52 -12.77 8.46
N ALA A 172 8.53 -13.72 7.53
CA ALA A 172 9.48 -14.84 7.54
C ALA A 172 10.93 -14.35 7.45
N ALA A 173 11.20 -13.34 6.61
CA ALA A 173 12.52 -12.71 6.52
C ALA A 173 12.96 -12.13 7.88
N TYR A 174 12.05 -11.44 8.58
CA TYR A 174 12.33 -10.94 9.93
C TYR A 174 12.62 -12.07 10.92
N TYR A 175 11.80 -13.12 10.95
CA TYR A 175 12.03 -14.29 11.83
C TYR A 175 13.39 -14.92 11.60
N ARG A 176 13.83 -15.02 10.34
CA ARG A 176 15.15 -15.54 9.99
C ARG A 176 16.29 -14.58 10.38
N MET A 177 16.08 -13.27 10.29
CA MET A 177 17.05 -12.26 10.76
C MET A 177 17.26 -12.34 12.28
N ILE A 178 16.25 -12.69 13.06
CA ILE A 178 16.35 -12.85 14.52
C ILE A 178 16.54 -14.31 14.98
N ASN A 179 16.53 -15.26 14.04
CA ASN A 179 16.52 -16.70 14.28
C ASN A 179 15.48 -17.14 15.34
N PHE A 180 14.29 -16.53 15.31
CA PHE A 180 13.23 -16.73 16.29
C PHE A 180 11.87 -16.29 15.74
N LEU A 181 10.79 -16.91 16.20
CA LEU A 181 9.42 -16.50 15.85
C LEU A 181 8.95 -15.40 16.81
N ASN A 182 8.86 -14.15 16.34
CA ASN A 182 8.34 -13.04 17.13
C ASN A 182 7.21 -12.32 16.37
N ASP A 183 6.00 -12.87 16.49
CA ASP A 183 4.76 -12.29 15.92
C ASP A 183 4.45 -10.90 16.51
N GLN A 184 4.98 -10.56 17.69
CA GLN A 184 4.74 -9.27 18.34
C GLN A 184 5.52 -8.16 17.64
N ALA A 185 6.85 -8.26 17.61
CA ALA A 185 7.73 -7.21 17.13
C ALA A 185 7.55 -6.90 15.64
N ILE A 186 7.16 -7.89 14.81
CA ILE A 186 6.91 -7.66 13.38
C ILE A 186 5.73 -6.69 13.15
N GLN A 187 4.80 -6.55 14.10
CA GLN A 187 3.71 -5.57 13.99
C GLN A 187 4.25 -4.13 13.89
N PHE A 188 5.40 -3.82 14.50
CA PHE A 188 6.04 -2.51 14.36
C PHE A 188 6.51 -2.22 12.92
N TYR A 189 6.98 -3.25 12.21
CA TYR A 189 7.30 -3.13 10.78
C TYR A 189 6.03 -2.86 9.97
N LEU A 190 4.94 -3.55 10.28
CA LEU A 190 3.66 -3.39 9.57
C LEU A 190 2.98 -2.05 9.86
N LEU A 191 3.14 -1.51 11.07
CA LEU A 191 2.68 -0.18 11.46
C LEU A 191 3.29 0.92 10.57
N GLN A 192 4.47 0.72 10.00
CA GLN A 192 5.10 1.70 9.11
C GLN A 192 4.29 1.97 7.84
N PHE A 193 3.50 1.01 7.36
CA PHE A 193 2.58 1.23 6.24
C PHE A 193 1.50 2.26 6.61
N TYR A 194 0.96 2.19 7.82
CA TYR A 194 0.01 3.17 8.32
C TYR A 194 0.64 4.56 8.52
N LEU A 195 1.83 4.61 9.12
CA LEU A 195 2.58 5.85 9.30
C LEU A 195 2.89 6.52 7.96
N CYS A 196 3.33 5.75 6.96
CA CYS A 196 3.61 6.25 5.62
C CYS A 196 2.34 6.65 4.85
N LEU A 197 1.21 6.00 5.09
CA LEU A 197 -0.09 6.44 4.55
C LEU A 197 -0.42 7.86 5.01
N ASN A 198 -0.23 8.14 6.30
CA ASN A 198 -0.42 9.49 6.85
C ASN A 198 0.59 10.49 6.28
N PHE A 199 1.86 10.09 6.10
CA PHE A 199 2.85 10.93 5.45
C PHE A 199 2.47 11.33 4.02
N ILE A 200 1.85 10.43 3.24
CA ILE A 200 1.32 10.78 1.91
C ILE A 200 0.29 11.91 2.03
N LEU A 201 -0.67 11.80 2.95
CA LEU A 201 -1.71 12.79 3.13
C LEU A 201 -1.18 14.13 3.63
N ILE A 202 -0.40 14.12 4.72
CA ILE A 202 0.24 15.33 5.27
C ILE A 202 1.04 16.03 4.19
N GLY A 203 1.85 15.27 3.46
CA GLY A 203 2.65 15.83 2.40
C GLY A 203 1.81 16.42 1.27
N LYS A 204 0.69 15.79 0.88
CA LYS A 204 -0.19 16.33 -0.16
C LYS A 204 -0.94 17.57 0.30
N ILE A 205 -1.37 17.62 1.56
CA ILE A 205 -1.98 18.80 2.16
C ILE A 205 -0.95 19.94 2.20
N ALA A 206 0.26 19.68 2.68
CA ALA A 206 1.33 20.67 2.75
C ALA A 206 1.75 21.20 1.37
N GLU A 207 1.82 20.36 0.34
CA GLU A 207 2.11 20.78 -1.04
C GLU A 207 1.01 21.69 -1.62
N LYS A 208 -0.25 21.47 -1.23
CA LYS A 208 -1.41 22.10 -1.86
C LYS A 208 -1.96 23.31 -1.13
N PHE A 209 -1.84 23.34 0.19
CA PHE A 209 -2.47 24.34 1.04
C PHE A 209 -1.45 25.15 1.85
N ASN A 210 -0.20 25.24 1.37
CA ASN A 210 0.88 25.87 2.13
C ASN A 210 0.56 27.33 2.51
N LYS A 211 -0.12 28.08 1.64
CA LYS A 211 -0.45 29.50 1.86
C LYS A 211 -1.92 29.74 2.26
N SER A 212 -2.82 28.84 1.88
CA SER A 212 -4.28 29.04 2.00
C SER A 212 -4.88 28.59 3.34
N LEU A 213 -4.23 27.68 4.07
CA LEU A 213 -4.74 27.16 5.34
C LEU A 213 -3.84 27.50 6.52
N PHE A 214 -4.48 27.95 7.60
CA PHE A 214 -3.85 28.05 8.91
C PHE A 214 -3.29 26.70 9.34
N PHE A 215 -2.19 26.74 10.12
CA PHE A 215 -1.49 25.55 10.58
C PHE A 215 -2.42 24.53 11.27
N VAL A 216 -3.34 25.01 12.12
CA VAL A 216 -4.33 24.16 12.82
C VAL A 216 -5.26 23.43 11.85
N ASN A 217 -5.68 24.08 10.76
CA ASN A 217 -6.54 23.45 9.76
C ASN A 217 -5.77 22.37 8.98
N LYS A 218 -4.50 22.61 8.65
CA LYS A 218 -3.62 21.59 8.07
C LYS A 218 -3.51 20.39 9.01
N LEU A 219 -3.32 20.64 10.32
CA LEU A 219 -3.29 19.63 11.39
C LEU A 219 -4.53 18.76 11.39
N LEU A 220 -5.71 19.37 11.54
CA LEU A 220 -6.98 18.67 11.58
C LEU A 220 -7.24 17.84 10.31
N LEU A 221 -6.99 18.41 9.12
CA LEU A 221 -7.20 17.71 7.84
C LEU A 221 -6.28 16.50 7.67
N SER A 222 -5.04 16.60 8.16
CA SER A 222 -4.10 15.49 8.05
C SER A 222 -4.34 14.40 9.12
N GLY A 223 -4.90 14.79 10.27
CA GLY A 223 -5.25 13.90 11.36
C GLY A 223 -6.51 13.08 11.10
N ILE A 224 -7.23 13.33 10.00
CA ILE A 224 -8.46 12.61 9.65
C ILE A 224 -8.24 11.09 9.68
N ILE A 225 -7.23 10.57 8.96
CA ILE A 225 -6.95 9.12 8.95
C ILE A 225 -6.43 8.64 10.31
N LEU A 226 -5.66 9.48 11.01
CA LEU A 226 -5.19 9.21 12.37
C LEU A 226 -6.35 9.00 13.35
N MET A 227 -7.49 9.63 13.11
CA MET A 227 -8.64 9.63 14.01
C MET A 227 -9.74 8.64 13.60
N ILE A 228 -9.64 7.97 12.44
CA ILE A 228 -10.64 6.97 12.03
C ILE A 228 -10.44 5.68 12.82
N PRO A 229 -11.43 5.23 13.64
CA PRO A 229 -11.30 4.07 14.51
C PRO A 229 -10.83 2.80 13.78
N ASN A 230 -11.44 2.46 12.63
CA ASN A 230 -11.05 1.27 11.88
C ASN A 230 -9.58 1.33 11.40
N PHE A 231 -9.09 2.49 10.95
CA PHE A 231 -7.69 2.62 10.57
C PHE A 231 -6.75 2.38 11.76
N VAL A 232 -7.11 2.90 12.94
CA VAL A 232 -6.35 2.67 14.17
C VAL A 232 -6.34 1.20 14.54
N ILE A 233 -7.51 0.54 14.57
CA ILE A 233 -7.67 -0.89 14.90
C ILE A 233 -6.83 -1.76 13.95
N TYR A 234 -6.89 -1.51 12.65
CA TYR A 234 -6.21 -2.35 11.66
C TYR A 234 -4.72 -2.01 11.47
N SER A 235 -4.25 -0.84 11.93
CA SER A 235 -2.88 -0.36 11.71
C SER A 235 -1.76 -1.15 12.39
N HIS A 236 -2.06 -1.80 13.52
CA HIS A 236 -1.04 -2.37 14.41
C HIS A 236 -1.27 -3.86 14.71
N ASN A 237 -2.23 -4.49 14.03
CA ASN A 237 -2.69 -5.85 14.32
C ASN A 237 -2.39 -6.83 13.17
N GLY A 238 -1.42 -6.54 12.32
CA GLY A 238 -0.93 -7.48 11.29
C GLY A 238 -1.86 -7.75 10.09
N TYR A 239 -2.96 -7.01 9.95
CA TYR A 239 -3.84 -7.12 8.78
C TYR A 239 -3.18 -6.61 7.50
N ALA A 240 -3.44 -7.29 6.38
CA ALA A 240 -2.92 -6.92 5.06
C ALA A 240 -3.61 -5.68 4.43
N ASP A 241 -4.77 -5.29 4.96
CA ASP A 241 -5.59 -4.21 4.41
C ASP A 241 -4.89 -2.84 4.49
N ILE A 242 -4.10 -2.61 5.54
CA ILE A 242 -3.35 -1.35 5.71
C ILE A 242 -2.15 -1.25 4.75
N PRO A 243 -1.28 -2.27 4.61
CA PRO A 243 -0.29 -2.29 3.53
C PRO A 243 -0.89 -2.12 2.14
N LEU A 244 -2.04 -2.75 1.86
CA LEU A 244 -2.73 -2.61 0.58
C LEU A 244 -3.25 -1.18 0.36
N SER A 245 -3.92 -0.62 1.36
CA SER A 245 -4.39 0.77 1.41
C SER A 245 -3.25 1.77 1.16
N PHE A 246 -2.09 1.53 1.77
CA PHE A 246 -0.89 2.32 1.53
C PHE A 246 -0.46 2.30 0.06
N TYR A 247 -0.36 1.14 -0.58
CA TYR A 247 0.06 1.07 -1.99
C TYR A 247 -0.98 1.66 -2.95
N PHE A 248 -2.26 1.54 -2.61
CA PHE A 248 -3.35 2.19 -3.34
C PHE A 248 -3.24 3.73 -3.26
N ALA A 249 -3.05 4.27 -2.06
CA ALA A 249 -2.85 5.70 -1.85
C ALA A 249 -1.55 6.20 -2.50
N LEU A 250 -0.46 5.43 -2.43
CA LEU A 250 0.83 5.78 -3.02
C LEU A 250 0.74 5.83 -4.55
N SER A 251 0.16 4.82 -5.18
CA SER A 251 -0.04 4.80 -6.63
C SER A 251 -0.98 5.92 -7.09
N ALA A 252 -2.08 6.19 -6.38
CA ALA A 252 -2.96 7.33 -6.66
C ALA A 252 -2.23 8.69 -6.54
N SER A 253 -1.44 8.86 -5.47
CA SER A 253 -0.62 10.05 -5.23
C SER A 253 0.40 10.28 -6.35
N ILE A 254 1.08 9.21 -6.80
CA ILE A 254 2.01 9.27 -7.94
C ILE A 254 1.25 9.62 -9.22
N LEU A 255 0.10 8.99 -9.48
CA LEU A 255 -0.70 9.29 -10.66
C LEU A 255 -1.06 10.79 -10.71
N MET A 256 -1.49 11.37 -9.58
CA MET A 256 -1.83 12.79 -9.46
C MET A 256 -0.65 13.71 -9.78
N GLU A 257 0.56 13.36 -9.33
CA GLU A 257 1.78 14.11 -9.65
C GLU A 257 2.15 14.04 -11.15
N LYS A 258 1.89 12.90 -11.78
CA LYS A 258 2.31 12.60 -13.16
C LYS A 258 1.29 13.06 -14.20
N LEU A 259 0.02 13.21 -13.80
CA LEU A 259 -1.06 13.59 -14.69
C LEU A 259 -1.20 15.09 -14.96
N ASN A 260 -0.45 15.97 -14.30
CA ASN A 260 -0.47 17.40 -14.63
C ASN A 260 -0.09 17.62 -16.12
N PHE A 261 -1.11 17.78 -16.98
CA PHE A 261 -1.06 17.73 -18.44
C PHE A 261 -0.19 18.83 -19.08
N LYS A 262 0.19 19.85 -18.29
CA LYS A 262 1.08 20.92 -18.72
C LYS A 262 2.55 20.51 -18.82
N ASN A 263 2.95 19.38 -18.23
CA ASN A 263 4.35 18.94 -18.22
C ASN A 263 4.64 17.78 -19.17
N LYS A 264 5.83 17.80 -19.80
CA LYS A 264 6.37 16.69 -20.63
C LYS A 264 6.22 15.35 -19.89
N ALA A 265 5.88 14.29 -20.65
CA ALA A 265 5.64 12.95 -20.12
C ALA A 265 6.65 12.59 -19.03
N LYS A 266 6.16 12.31 -17.82
CA LYS A 266 6.98 11.91 -16.69
C LYS A 266 7.08 10.39 -16.65
N ASP A 267 8.14 9.89 -16.02
CA ASP A 267 8.36 8.45 -15.82
C ASP A 267 7.18 7.82 -15.07
N LEU A 268 6.54 6.80 -15.66
CA LEU A 268 5.37 6.07 -15.13
C LEU A 268 5.75 4.72 -14.51
N SER A 269 7.02 4.32 -14.57
CA SER A 269 7.49 3.04 -14.01
C SER A 269 7.15 2.86 -12.53
N MET A 270 7.35 3.91 -11.72
CA MET A 270 7.05 3.89 -10.29
C MET A 270 5.56 3.67 -10.01
N LEU A 271 4.66 4.23 -10.84
CA LEU A 271 3.22 4.03 -10.71
C LEU A 271 2.88 2.55 -10.88
N VAL A 272 3.38 1.91 -11.94
CA VAL A 272 3.13 0.49 -12.22
C VAL A 272 3.71 -0.39 -11.11
N LEU A 273 4.94 -0.14 -10.65
CA LEU A 273 5.54 -0.89 -9.54
C LEU A 273 4.70 -0.79 -8.26
N THR A 274 4.23 0.41 -7.90
CA THR A 274 3.38 0.58 -6.71
C THR A 274 2.00 -0.06 -6.85
N GLY A 275 1.45 -0.13 -8.07
CA GLY A 275 0.22 -0.89 -8.33
C GLY A 275 0.44 -2.39 -8.18
N LEU A 276 1.53 -2.93 -8.74
CA LEU A 276 1.91 -4.34 -8.64
C LEU A 276 2.20 -4.77 -7.21
N ALA A 277 2.77 -3.88 -6.40
CA ALA A 277 3.04 -4.14 -4.99
C ALA A 277 1.79 -4.54 -4.21
N GLY A 278 0.64 -3.91 -4.49
CA GLY A 278 -0.64 -4.30 -3.88
C GLY A 278 -1.01 -5.75 -4.18
N ALA A 279 -0.81 -6.19 -5.42
CA ALA A 279 -1.07 -7.56 -5.86
C ALA A 279 -0.12 -8.60 -5.24
N LEU A 280 1.07 -8.18 -4.77
CA LEU A 280 1.98 -9.04 -4.02
C LEU A 280 1.58 -9.19 -2.55
N ILE A 281 0.75 -8.29 -2.01
CA ILE A 281 0.29 -8.31 -0.63
C ILE A 281 -1.03 -9.07 -0.49
N LYS A 282 -2.01 -8.76 -1.35
CA LYS A 282 -3.39 -9.28 -1.26
C LYS A 282 -3.99 -9.47 -2.65
N ILE A 283 -4.92 -10.41 -2.81
CA ILE A 283 -5.59 -10.65 -4.09
C ILE A 283 -6.42 -9.46 -4.57
N GLU A 284 -6.93 -8.63 -3.67
CA GLU A 284 -7.63 -7.38 -3.97
C GLU A 284 -6.73 -6.36 -4.68
N GLY A 285 -5.40 -6.55 -4.64
CA GLY A 285 -4.45 -5.80 -5.44
C GLY A 285 -4.45 -6.15 -6.94
N TYR A 286 -4.96 -7.32 -7.35
CA TYR A 286 -5.08 -7.70 -8.75
C TYR A 286 -6.01 -6.77 -9.56
N PRO A 287 -7.26 -6.51 -9.15
CA PRO A 287 -8.10 -5.53 -9.85
C PRO A 287 -7.49 -4.12 -9.82
N TRP A 288 -6.77 -3.77 -8.76
CA TRP A 288 -6.12 -2.47 -8.67
C TRP A 288 -5.04 -2.27 -9.72
N ILE A 289 -4.16 -3.27 -9.92
CA ILE A 289 -3.15 -3.17 -10.97
C ILE A 289 -3.78 -3.14 -12.36
N ILE A 290 -4.89 -3.83 -12.60
CA ILE A 290 -5.64 -3.69 -13.88
C ILE A 290 -6.07 -2.25 -14.08
N VAL A 291 -6.67 -1.61 -13.07
CA VAL A 291 -7.11 -0.21 -13.12
C VAL A 291 -5.92 0.74 -13.31
N VAL A 292 -4.79 0.50 -12.64
CA VAL A 292 -3.55 1.27 -12.81
C VAL A 292 -2.96 1.10 -14.22
N CYS A 293 -2.99 -0.11 -14.78
CA CYS A 293 -2.51 -0.40 -16.13
C CYS A 293 -3.40 0.24 -17.19
N LEU A 294 -4.73 0.19 -17.04
CA LEU A 294 -5.67 0.84 -17.95
C LEU A 294 -5.48 2.36 -17.93
N THR A 295 -5.41 2.98 -16.75
CA THR A 295 -5.16 4.43 -16.63
C THR A 295 -3.79 4.81 -17.19
N THR A 296 -2.76 4.01 -16.93
CA THR A 296 -1.43 4.19 -17.52
C THR A 296 -1.48 4.09 -19.04
N GLY A 297 -2.12 3.06 -19.60
CA GLY A 297 -2.31 2.87 -21.04
C GLY A 297 -3.00 4.06 -21.70
N LEU A 298 -4.07 4.58 -21.09
CA LEU A 298 -4.75 5.79 -21.56
C LEU A 298 -3.83 7.02 -21.56
N ILE A 299 -2.94 7.15 -20.57
CA ILE A 299 -1.94 8.24 -20.51
C ILE A 299 -0.91 8.08 -21.62
N ILE A 300 -0.41 6.86 -21.85
CA ILE A 300 0.53 6.55 -22.93
C ILE A 300 -0.11 6.85 -24.28
N TRP A 301 -1.37 6.44 -24.49
CA TRP A 301 -2.10 6.67 -25.73
C TRP A 301 -2.28 8.17 -26.01
N LYS A 302 -2.63 8.95 -24.98
CA LYS A 302 -2.81 10.41 -25.10
C LYS A 302 -1.51 11.21 -25.17
N ARG A 303 -0.33 10.62 -24.90
CA ARG A 303 0.94 11.36 -24.78
C ARG A 303 2.05 10.73 -25.62
N LYS A 304 2.86 11.57 -26.27
CA LYS A 304 4.12 11.13 -26.91
C LYS A 304 5.16 10.80 -25.83
N ILE A 305 5.20 9.55 -25.39
CA ILE A 305 6.19 9.04 -24.43
C ILE A 305 7.48 8.63 -25.15
N LYS A 306 8.62 9.01 -24.57
CA LYS A 306 9.95 8.69 -25.13
C LYS A 306 10.25 7.19 -24.99
N LEU A 307 11.01 6.62 -25.94
CA LEU A 307 11.40 5.20 -25.92
C LEU A 307 12.03 4.76 -24.59
N LYS A 308 12.96 5.57 -24.03
CA LYS A 308 13.57 5.31 -22.71
C LYS A 308 12.54 5.14 -21.58
N GLN A 309 11.43 5.88 -21.62
CA GLN A 309 10.36 5.77 -20.62
C GLN A 309 9.52 4.51 -20.84
N LYS A 310 9.28 4.12 -22.10
CA LYS A 310 8.63 2.85 -22.43
C LYS A 310 9.46 1.67 -21.95
N ILE A 311 10.78 1.67 -22.22
CA ILE A 311 11.71 0.62 -21.75
C ILE A 311 11.68 0.53 -20.22
N LYS A 312 11.79 1.66 -19.50
CA LYS A 312 11.68 1.68 -18.04
C LYS A 312 10.34 1.12 -17.54
N LEU A 313 9.25 1.44 -18.22
CA LEU A 313 7.93 0.92 -17.89
C LEU A 313 7.85 -0.59 -18.07
N ILE A 314 8.39 -1.12 -19.17
CA ILE A 314 8.44 -2.56 -19.45
C ILE A 314 9.29 -3.27 -18.40
N ILE A 315 10.49 -2.75 -18.09
CA ILE A 315 11.36 -3.32 -17.04
C ILE A 315 10.64 -3.34 -15.69
N ALA A 316 9.97 -2.25 -15.32
CA ALA A 316 9.17 -2.17 -14.10
C ALA A 316 8.01 -3.18 -14.09
N GLY A 317 7.30 -3.32 -15.22
CA GLY A 317 6.22 -4.29 -15.38
C GLY A 317 6.73 -5.73 -15.21
N ILE A 318 7.81 -6.09 -15.91
CA ILE A 318 8.44 -7.41 -15.80
C ILE A 318 8.86 -7.66 -14.35
N ALA A 319 9.64 -6.75 -13.75
CA ALA A 319 10.15 -6.92 -12.39
C ALA A 319 9.04 -7.13 -11.34
N GLY A 320 7.91 -6.41 -11.46
CA GLY A 320 6.80 -6.58 -10.53
C GLY A 320 5.87 -7.77 -10.85
N ILE A 321 5.77 -8.20 -12.11
CA ILE A 321 4.99 -9.38 -12.51
C ILE A 321 5.74 -10.68 -12.21
N THR A 322 7.08 -10.70 -12.27
CA THR A 322 7.87 -11.92 -12.07
C THR A 322 7.51 -12.67 -10.77
N PRO A 323 7.40 -12.02 -9.58
CA PRO A 323 6.97 -12.72 -8.37
C PRO A 323 5.54 -13.29 -8.44
N ILE A 324 4.61 -12.55 -9.04
CA ILE A 324 3.22 -13.00 -9.26
C ILE A 324 3.24 -14.24 -10.15
N PHE A 325 3.96 -14.17 -11.27
CA PHE A 325 4.07 -15.25 -12.24
C PHE A 325 4.63 -16.53 -11.62
N PHE A 326 5.71 -16.44 -10.84
CA PHE A 326 6.26 -17.60 -10.14
C PHE A 326 5.28 -18.18 -9.11
N TRP A 327 4.52 -17.33 -8.41
CA TRP A 327 3.50 -17.79 -7.48
C TRP A 327 2.35 -18.51 -8.19
N GLU A 328 1.86 -17.97 -9.31
CA GLU A 328 0.80 -18.60 -10.09
C GLU A 328 1.27 -19.93 -10.70
N ILE A 329 2.51 -20.03 -11.20
CA ILE A 329 3.09 -21.32 -11.64
C ILE A 329 3.12 -22.32 -10.48
N TYR A 330 3.60 -21.90 -9.32
CA TYR A 330 3.66 -22.78 -8.16
C TYR A 330 2.28 -23.30 -7.76
N LYS A 331 1.25 -22.44 -7.74
CA LYS A 331 -0.13 -22.83 -7.45
C LYS A 331 -0.67 -23.83 -8.47
N LEU A 332 -0.44 -23.58 -9.77
CA LEU A 332 -0.87 -24.47 -10.85
C LEU A 332 -0.23 -25.85 -10.71
N ASN A 333 1.09 -25.92 -10.49
CA ASN A 333 1.82 -27.19 -10.38
C ASN A 333 1.42 -28.01 -9.15
N ASN A 334 1.00 -27.34 -8.06
CA ASN A 334 0.60 -27.99 -6.82
C ASN A 334 -0.92 -28.04 -6.61
N GLN A 335 -1.71 -27.73 -7.64
CA GLN A 335 -3.17 -27.77 -7.61
C GLN A 335 -3.80 -26.97 -6.45
N ILE A 336 -3.14 -25.88 -6.03
CA ILE A 336 -3.66 -25.03 -4.95
C ILE A 336 -4.95 -24.38 -5.44
N SER A 337 -6.07 -24.80 -4.84
CA SER A 337 -7.40 -24.34 -5.25
C SER A 337 -7.50 -22.82 -5.09
N ASN A 338 -7.82 -22.12 -6.18
CA ASN A 338 -8.21 -20.73 -6.09
C ASN A 338 -9.68 -20.66 -5.65
N THR A 339 -9.93 -19.85 -4.63
CA THR A 339 -11.24 -19.65 -4.04
C THR A 339 -12.31 -19.26 -5.08
N PHE A 340 -11.91 -18.65 -6.20
CA PHE A 340 -12.81 -18.19 -7.27
C PHE A 340 -12.92 -19.13 -8.48
N ASN A 341 -12.29 -20.30 -8.49
CA ASN A 341 -12.39 -21.23 -9.64
C ASN A 341 -13.82 -21.74 -9.89
N LYS A 342 -14.71 -21.64 -8.89
CA LYS A 342 -16.13 -22.03 -9.00
C LYS A 342 -17.07 -20.82 -9.20
N ALA A 343 -16.53 -19.62 -9.43
CA ALA A 343 -17.34 -18.44 -9.63
C ALA A 343 -18.06 -18.50 -10.98
N ILE A 344 -19.39 -18.58 -10.95
CA ILE A 344 -20.24 -18.58 -12.15
C ILE A 344 -21.14 -17.35 -12.07
N PHE A 345 -21.19 -16.58 -13.16
CA PHE A 345 -22.13 -15.48 -13.25
C PHE A 345 -23.53 -16.04 -13.51
N ASP A 346 -24.43 -15.85 -12.55
CA ASP A 346 -25.87 -16.10 -12.70
C ASP A 346 -26.60 -14.75 -12.80
N PHE A 347 -27.49 -14.57 -13.78
CA PHE A 347 -28.34 -13.39 -13.91
C PHE A 347 -29.16 -13.10 -12.65
N ASN A 348 -29.54 -14.13 -11.89
CA ASN A 348 -30.22 -13.95 -10.60
C ASN A 348 -29.34 -13.19 -9.59
N SER A 349 -28.01 -13.19 -9.77
CA SER A 349 -27.09 -12.42 -8.92
C SER A 349 -27.33 -10.92 -9.00
N ILE A 350 -27.95 -10.40 -10.07
CA ILE A 350 -28.29 -8.98 -10.17
C ILE A 350 -29.22 -8.55 -9.02
N THR A 351 -30.07 -9.44 -8.51
CA THR A 351 -30.93 -9.15 -7.35
C THR A 351 -30.10 -8.85 -6.08
N LYS A 352 -28.90 -9.44 -5.95
CA LYS A 352 -27.95 -9.16 -4.85
C LYS A 352 -27.45 -7.72 -4.87
N LEU A 353 -27.47 -7.05 -6.02
CA LEU A 353 -26.94 -5.68 -6.17
C LEU A 353 -27.63 -4.69 -5.22
N LYS A 354 -28.95 -4.82 -5.03
CA LYS A 354 -29.71 -3.99 -4.09
C LYS A 354 -29.17 -4.14 -2.66
N ILE A 355 -28.88 -5.37 -2.24
CA ILE A 355 -28.34 -5.68 -0.91
C ILE A 355 -26.91 -5.13 -0.77
N ILE A 356 -26.07 -5.33 -1.78
CA ILE A 356 -24.69 -4.83 -1.80
C ILE A 356 -24.67 -3.31 -1.68
N ILE A 357 -25.47 -2.60 -2.50
CA ILE A 357 -25.56 -1.14 -2.46
C ILE A 357 -26.07 -0.67 -1.10
N HIS A 358 -27.10 -1.32 -0.54
CA HIS A 358 -27.60 -0.96 0.78
C HIS A 358 -26.52 -1.08 1.86
N ILE A 359 -25.74 -2.17 1.86
CA ILE A 359 -24.64 -2.34 2.81
C ILE A 359 -23.52 -1.33 2.57
N TYR A 360 -23.19 -1.01 1.32
CA TYR A 360 -22.21 0.04 1.02
C TYR A 360 -22.64 1.39 1.61
N LEU A 361 -23.90 1.77 1.43
CA LEU A 361 -24.45 3.01 1.97
C LEU A 361 -24.47 3.01 3.49
N ASN A 362 -24.90 1.92 4.12
CA ASN A 362 -24.91 1.78 5.58
C ASN A 362 -23.51 1.89 6.18
N GLU A 363 -22.50 1.30 5.52
CA GLU A 363 -21.13 1.35 6.00
C GLU A 363 -20.55 2.77 5.89
N LEU A 364 -20.86 3.51 4.83
CA LEU A 364 -20.41 4.90 4.66
C LEU A 364 -20.96 5.86 5.73
N ILE A 365 -22.12 5.54 6.32
CA ILE A 365 -22.72 6.32 7.42
C ILE A 365 -22.44 5.73 8.80
N ASN A 366 -21.63 4.66 8.90
CA ASN A 366 -21.31 4.02 10.17
C ASN A 366 -20.30 4.86 10.97
N THR A 367 -20.82 5.75 11.82
CA THR A 367 -20.04 6.69 12.63
C THR A 367 -19.19 6.01 13.69
N ASN A 368 -19.58 4.82 14.17
CA ASN A 368 -18.80 4.07 15.15
C ASN A 368 -17.47 3.57 14.56
N ARG A 369 -17.48 3.18 13.28
CA ARG A 369 -16.32 2.64 12.57
C ARG A 369 -15.45 3.72 11.94
N TYR A 370 -16.08 4.76 11.38
CA TYR A 370 -15.38 5.76 10.57
C TYR A 370 -15.36 7.17 11.15
N SER A 371 -15.90 7.37 12.35
CA SER A 371 -16.19 8.69 12.91
C SER A 371 -17.21 9.49 12.09
N LEU A 372 -17.81 10.50 12.72
CA LEU A 372 -18.70 11.46 12.06
C LEU A 372 -18.01 12.21 10.91
N ILE A 373 -16.67 12.24 10.89
CA ILE A 373 -15.88 12.97 9.89
C ILE A 373 -15.97 12.38 8.48
N LEU A 374 -16.34 11.10 8.32
CA LEU A 374 -16.43 10.50 6.99
C LEU A 374 -17.61 11.05 6.17
N ILE A 375 -18.71 11.39 6.82
CA ILE A 375 -19.91 11.97 6.17
C ILE A 375 -19.56 13.28 5.43
N PRO A 376 -18.99 14.33 6.08
CA PRO A 376 -18.63 15.55 5.37
C PRO A 376 -17.55 15.32 4.32
N ILE A 377 -16.59 14.40 4.54
CA ILE A 377 -15.60 14.03 3.50
C ILE A 377 -16.29 13.52 2.24
N PHE A 378 -17.26 12.61 2.40
CA PHE A 378 -18.00 12.06 1.27
C PHE A 378 -18.85 13.12 0.56
N LEU A 379 -19.54 13.99 1.32
CA LEU A 379 -20.31 15.10 0.75
C LEU A 379 -19.41 16.09 -0.02
N ILE A 380 -18.22 16.40 0.50
CA ILE A 380 -17.23 17.23 -0.20
C ILE A 380 -16.78 16.54 -1.49
N TYR A 381 -16.46 15.24 -1.42
CA TYR A 381 -16.08 14.46 -2.60
C TYR A 381 -17.16 14.50 -3.69
N LEU A 382 -18.42 14.24 -3.35
CA LEU A 382 -19.54 14.31 -4.28
C LEU A 382 -19.70 15.72 -4.88
N THR A 383 -19.62 16.75 -4.04
CA THR A 383 -19.74 18.16 -4.48
C THR A 383 -18.64 18.53 -5.47
N LEU A 384 -17.39 18.15 -5.20
CA LEU A 384 -16.25 18.42 -6.09
C LEU A 384 -16.37 17.64 -7.40
N THR A 385 -16.81 16.38 -7.33
CA THR A 385 -17.06 15.53 -8.51
C THR A 385 -18.13 16.13 -9.41
N PHE A 386 -19.26 16.55 -8.83
CA PHE A 386 -20.35 17.19 -9.56
C PHE A 386 -19.91 18.50 -10.23
N LYS A 387 -19.11 19.33 -9.54
CA LYS A 387 -18.52 20.54 -10.14
C LYS A 387 -17.59 20.25 -11.32
N ILE A 388 -16.80 19.17 -11.25
CA ILE A 388 -15.94 18.73 -12.36
C ILE A 388 -16.78 18.30 -13.56
N LEU A 389 -17.88 17.57 -13.33
CA LEU A 389 -18.82 17.13 -14.37
C LEU A 389 -19.49 18.34 -15.07
N ILE A 390 -20.03 19.28 -14.30
CA ILE A 390 -20.64 20.51 -14.85
C ILE A 390 -19.63 21.29 -15.70
N LYS A 391 -18.40 21.43 -15.23
CA LYS A 391 -17.33 22.13 -15.96
C LYS A 391 -16.74 21.31 -17.13
N LYS A 392 -17.23 20.09 -17.38
CA LYS A 392 -16.80 19.16 -18.45
C LYS A 392 -15.29 18.83 -18.41
N GLN A 393 -14.71 18.71 -17.21
CA GLN A 393 -13.27 18.56 -17.03
C GLN A 393 -12.87 17.09 -16.95
N MET A 394 -13.09 16.37 -18.05
CA MET A 394 -12.97 14.90 -18.15
C MET A 394 -11.61 14.35 -17.69
N ASN A 395 -10.54 15.13 -17.82
CA ASN A 395 -9.21 14.74 -17.36
C ASN A 395 -9.13 14.50 -15.84
N TYR A 396 -9.96 15.19 -15.04
CA TYR A 396 -10.03 15.00 -13.59
C TYR A 396 -10.93 13.80 -13.21
N LEU A 397 -11.85 13.40 -14.09
CA LEU A 397 -12.67 12.21 -13.90
C LEU A 397 -11.86 10.92 -14.03
N LEU A 398 -10.75 10.93 -14.77
CA LEU A 398 -9.87 9.75 -14.90
C LEU A 398 -9.43 9.21 -13.53
N PHE A 399 -9.23 10.08 -12.54
CA PHE A 399 -8.88 9.65 -11.20
C PHE A 399 -10.03 9.00 -10.43
N HIS A 400 -11.28 9.39 -10.72
CA HIS A 400 -12.46 8.75 -10.14
C HIS A 400 -12.60 7.33 -10.68
N GLY A 401 -12.07 7.08 -11.89
CA GLY A 401 -11.91 5.73 -12.45
C GLY A 401 -11.09 4.79 -11.56
N LEU A 402 -10.20 5.29 -10.70
CA LEU A 402 -9.49 4.44 -9.73
C LEU A 402 -10.46 3.84 -8.71
N ILE A 403 -11.31 4.68 -8.11
CA ILE A 403 -12.29 4.26 -7.10
C ILE A 403 -13.39 3.44 -7.75
N ILE A 404 -13.96 3.94 -8.86
CA ILE A 404 -15.06 3.27 -9.55
C ILE A 404 -14.58 1.90 -10.05
N GLY A 405 -13.43 1.83 -10.71
CA GLY A 405 -12.89 0.56 -11.21
C GLY A 405 -12.69 -0.46 -10.09
N GLN A 406 -12.10 -0.06 -8.97
CA GLN A 406 -11.87 -0.96 -7.84
C GLN A 406 -13.19 -1.36 -7.15
N LEU A 407 -14.11 -0.43 -6.93
CA LEU A 407 -15.42 -0.73 -6.31
C LEU A 407 -16.29 -1.61 -7.21
N THR A 408 -16.23 -1.41 -8.54
CA THR A 408 -16.85 -2.29 -9.52
C THR A 408 -16.25 -3.69 -9.42
N ALA A 409 -14.93 -3.82 -9.33
CA ALA A 409 -14.29 -5.14 -9.17
C ALA A 409 -14.75 -5.85 -7.88
N TYR A 410 -14.80 -5.16 -6.74
CA TYR A 410 -15.34 -5.75 -5.50
C TYR A 410 -16.80 -6.16 -5.63
N THR A 411 -17.61 -5.33 -6.29
CA THR A 411 -19.03 -5.63 -6.53
C THR A 411 -19.18 -6.86 -7.41
N ILE A 412 -18.40 -6.98 -8.49
CA ILE A 412 -18.38 -8.16 -9.35
C ILE A 412 -18.02 -9.40 -8.54
N ILE A 413 -16.98 -9.32 -7.69
CA ILE A 413 -16.55 -10.42 -6.81
C ILE A 413 -17.71 -10.88 -5.91
N TYR A 414 -18.43 -9.97 -5.27
CA TYR A 414 -19.60 -10.33 -4.44
C TYR A 414 -20.78 -10.89 -5.22
N LEU A 415 -20.92 -10.54 -6.50
CA LEU A 415 -21.96 -11.09 -7.36
C LEU A 415 -21.67 -12.55 -7.73
N ILE A 416 -20.43 -12.83 -8.15
CA ILE A 416 -20.04 -14.14 -8.73
C ILE A 416 -19.54 -15.15 -7.71
N SER A 417 -19.22 -14.73 -6.50
CA SER A 417 -18.61 -15.61 -5.53
C SER A 417 -19.59 -16.67 -5.01
N PRO A 418 -19.12 -17.92 -4.78
CA PRO A 418 -19.98 -19.01 -4.31
C PRO A 418 -20.36 -18.92 -2.82
N PHE A 419 -19.79 -17.98 -2.07
CA PHE A 419 -20.05 -17.88 -0.63
C PHE A 419 -21.37 -17.16 -0.31
N PRO A 420 -21.95 -17.40 0.89
CA PRO A 420 -23.10 -16.65 1.36
C PRO A 420 -22.83 -15.14 1.37
N LEU A 421 -23.64 -14.38 0.64
CA LEU A 421 -23.45 -12.93 0.43
C LEU A 421 -23.24 -12.16 1.73
N MET A 422 -24.02 -12.45 2.77
CA MET A 422 -23.92 -11.76 4.06
C MET A 422 -22.58 -12.01 4.77
N TRP A 423 -22.05 -13.22 4.67
CA TRP A 423 -20.71 -13.53 5.19
C TRP A 423 -19.64 -12.73 4.44
N GLN A 424 -19.75 -12.62 3.13
CA GLN A 424 -18.81 -11.83 2.33
C GLN A 424 -18.88 -10.34 2.64
N LEU A 425 -20.10 -9.81 2.76
CA LEU A 425 -20.32 -8.40 3.02
C LEU A 425 -19.85 -7.97 4.42
N SER A 426 -19.66 -8.92 5.35
CA SER A 426 -18.96 -8.63 6.61
C SER A 426 -17.51 -8.13 6.42
N SER A 427 -16.87 -8.48 5.29
CA SER A 427 -15.53 -7.99 4.95
C SER A 427 -15.51 -6.56 4.41
N PHE A 428 -16.67 -5.97 4.11
CA PHE A 428 -16.74 -4.66 3.46
C PHE A 428 -16.10 -3.54 4.29
N GLU A 429 -16.14 -3.65 5.62
CA GLU A 429 -15.48 -2.69 6.50
C GLU A 429 -13.97 -2.58 6.25
N ARG A 430 -13.33 -3.69 5.85
CA ARG A 430 -11.90 -3.73 5.51
C ARG A 430 -11.67 -3.18 4.10
N ILE A 431 -12.57 -3.46 3.18
CA ILE A 431 -12.53 -2.94 1.82
C ILE A 431 -12.58 -1.41 1.79
N ALA A 432 -13.39 -0.79 2.66
CA ALA A 432 -13.48 0.66 2.77
C ALA A 432 -12.12 1.31 3.09
N LEU A 433 -11.25 0.64 3.88
CA LEU A 433 -9.91 1.11 4.21
C LEU A 433 -9.02 1.30 2.98
N HIS A 434 -9.25 0.53 1.91
CA HIS A 434 -8.50 0.66 0.67
C HIS A 434 -8.86 1.94 -0.10
N LEU A 435 -10.11 2.40 0.00
CA LEU A 435 -10.67 3.45 -0.84
C LEU A 435 -10.71 4.83 -0.16
N ILE A 436 -10.91 4.89 1.16
CA ILE A 436 -11.00 6.15 1.90
C ILE A 436 -9.79 7.07 1.67
N PRO A 437 -8.52 6.59 1.70
CA PRO A 437 -7.38 7.48 1.50
C PRO A 437 -7.32 8.01 0.07
N ILE A 438 -7.77 7.24 -0.92
CA ILE A 438 -7.87 7.70 -2.31
C ILE A 438 -8.92 8.81 -2.41
N ILE A 439 -10.08 8.66 -1.75
CA ILE A 439 -11.12 9.70 -1.71
C ILE A 439 -10.54 11.01 -1.14
N ILE A 440 -9.83 10.94 -0.02
CA ILE A 440 -9.21 12.12 0.61
C ILE A 440 -8.17 12.75 -0.34
N LEU A 441 -7.32 11.95 -0.98
CA LEU A 441 -6.37 12.43 -1.98
C LEU A 441 -7.06 13.11 -3.17
N LEU A 442 -8.20 12.59 -3.62
CA LEU A 442 -8.98 13.19 -4.70
C LEU A 442 -9.59 14.52 -4.29
N ILE A 443 -10.09 14.63 -3.07
CA ILE A 443 -10.60 15.91 -2.53
C ILE A 443 -9.48 16.95 -2.56
N ILE A 444 -8.29 16.61 -2.02
CA ILE A 444 -7.12 17.52 -2.02
C ILE A 444 -6.75 17.93 -3.45
N TYR A 445 -6.72 16.98 -4.38
CA TYR A 445 -6.37 17.23 -5.76
C TYR A 445 -7.41 18.11 -6.49
N ASN A 446 -8.68 17.75 -6.40
CA ASN A 446 -9.80 18.44 -7.06
C ASN A 446 -10.03 19.85 -6.50
N TYR A 447 -9.89 20.03 -5.19
CA TYR A 447 -10.00 21.34 -4.56
C TYR A 447 -8.97 22.32 -5.15
N SER A 448 -7.71 21.87 -5.27
CA SER A 448 -6.62 22.71 -5.81
C SER A 448 -6.83 23.16 -7.25
N TRP A 449 -7.69 22.46 -7.99
CA TRP A 449 -8.07 22.83 -9.34
C TRP A 449 -9.22 23.84 -9.38
N LEU A 450 -10.24 23.66 -8.53
CA LEU A 450 -11.40 24.55 -8.49
C LEU A 450 -11.07 25.93 -7.90
N TRP A 451 -10.15 25.98 -6.95
CA TRP A 451 -9.67 27.21 -6.31
C TRP A 451 -8.15 27.31 -6.44
N PRO A 452 -7.63 27.67 -7.62
CA PRO A 452 -6.21 27.92 -7.76
C PRO A 452 -5.82 29.08 -6.83
N GLU A 453 -4.81 28.89 -5.97
CA GLU A 453 -4.24 29.99 -5.20
C GLU A 453 -3.86 31.13 -6.17
N LYS A 454 -4.38 32.35 -5.92
CA LYS A 454 -3.92 33.54 -6.63
C LYS A 454 -2.41 33.65 -6.39
N LYS A 455 -1.64 33.55 -7.47
CA LYS A 455 -0.18 33.51 -7.41
C LYS A 455 0.41 34.84 -7.01
#